data_AF-B8BK19-F1
#
_entry.id   AF-B8BK19-F1
#
_cell.length_a   1.000
_cell.length_b   1.000
_cell.length_c   1.000
_cell.angle_alpha   90.00
_cell.angle_beta   90.00
_cell.angle_gamma   90.00
#
_symmetry.space_group_name_H-M   'P 1'
#
loop_
_entity.id
_entity.type
_entity.pdbx_description
1 polymer ?
#
loop_
_entity_poly.entity_id
_entity_poly.type
_entity_poly.pdbx_seq_one_letter_code
_entity_poly.pdbx_strand_id
1 'polypeptide(L)'
;MWAASPAFRRRLFLLRSLSPSPCAALPGNAACSSPSPSTSIRVNAMSASGPVYEADAEAVVRRITPPLDRARHKGQAGKIAVIGGCREYTGAPYFAAISALKVGADLSHVFCTRDAATVIKSYSPELIVHPILEESYSVSDGERESVSSRILTEVAKWMERFDCIVVGPGLGRDSFLLDCVSNIMRHARQANIPTVVDGDGLFLITNNLSLVEGNLLAILTPNVYEYKRLVQKVLNCEVNEENASEQLTALCQKIGGITIMRKGKADIISDGKTVTQVSTFGSPRRCGGQGDILSGSVAVFASWARHFLLTNEYPTEKSVNPMMLGCIAGSLLLRKAASHAFEKNKRSTVTTDIIEFLGKSLEDICPAGH
;
A
#
# COMPACT_ATOMS: atom_id res chain seq x y z
N MET A 1 22.71 14.77 -16.53
CA MET A 1 21.86 15.28 -17.65
C MET A 1 21.22 14.15 -18.49
N TRP A 2 20.92 12.96 -17.93
CA TRP A 2 20.44 11.79 -18.70
C TRP A 2 19.15 11.12 -18.13
N ALA A 3 18.47 11.75 -17.16
CA ALA A 3 17.28 11.19 -16.50
C ALA A 3 15.94 11.84 -16.94
N ALA A 4 15.98 12.82 -17.85
CA ALA A 4 14.80 13.55 -18.32
C ALA A 4 14.48 13.29 -19.82
N SER A 5 15.16 12.36 -20.46
CA SER A 5 14.89 12.05 -21.87
C SER A 5 13.56 11.28 -22.02
N PRO A 6 12.72 11.58 -23.03
CA PRO A 6 11.59 10.74 -23.44
C PRO A 6 11.98 9.27 -23.63
N ALA A 7 13.25 8.97 -23.93
CA ALA A 7 13.79 7.61 -24.02
C ALA A 7 13.82 6.88 -22.67
N PHE A 8 14.08 7.57 -21.55
CA PHE A 8 14.06 6.97 -20.21
C PHE A 8 12.63 6.66 -19.75
N ARG A 9 11.67 7.53 -20.07
CA ARG A 9 10.23 7.25 -19.85
C ARG A 9 9.75 6.07 -20.69
N ARG A 10 10.17 5.99 -21.95
CA ARG A 10 9.94 4.81 -22.81
C ARG A 10 10.58 3.56 -22.23
N ARG A 11 11.78 3.65 -21.65
CA ARG A 11 12.45 2.50 -21.00
C ARG A 11 11.73 2.04 -19.73
N LEU A 12 11.24 2.97 -18.89
CA LEU A 12 10.43 2.64 -17.71
C LEU A 12 9.04 2.08 -18.10
N PHE A 13 8.44 2.58 -19.19
CA PHE A 13 7.21 2.04 -19.76
C PHE A 13 7.42 0.63 -20.36
N LEU A 14 8.52 0.43 -21.11
CA LEU A 14 8.91 -0.88 -21.65
C LEU A 14 9.25 -1.89 -20.55
N LEU A 15 9.90 -1.46 -19.46
CA LEU A 15 10.19 -2.28 -18.29
C LEU A 15 8.93 -2.58 -17.46
N ARG A 16 7.91 -1.71 -17.47
CA ARG A 16 6.58 -1.99 -16.90
C ARG A 16 5.80 -3.02 -17.73
N SER A 17 6.04 -3.13 -19.05
CA SER A 17 5.38 -4.12 -19.92
C SER A 17 6.06 -5.50 -19.97
N LEU A 18 7.25 -5.65 -19.38
CA LEU A 18 8.04 -6.89 -19.40
C LEU A 18 7.92 -7.63 -18.06
N SER A 19 6.71 -8.13 -17.77
CA SER A 19 6.49 -9.22 -16.82
C SER A 19 5.67 -10.31 -17.53
N PRO A 20 6.06 -11.59 -17.42
CA PRO A 20 5.52 -12.65 -18.25
C PRO A 20 4.04 -12.89 -17.92
N SER A 21 3.20 -12.87 -18.95
CA SER A 21 1.80 -13.32 -18.86
C SER A 21 1.77 -14.81 -18.49
N PRO A 22 0.85 -15.27 -17.62
CA PRO A 22 0.67 -16.71 -17.41
C PRO A 22 0.09 -17.32 -18.69
N CYS A 23 0.74 -18.37 -19.20
CA CYS A 23 0.38 -19.10 -20.41
C CYS A 23 -1.12 -19.42 -20.50
N ALA A 24 -1.70 -19.08 -21.66
CA ALA A 24 -2.98 -19.59 -22.12
C ALA A 24 -2.83 -21.09 -22.50
N ALA A 25 -3.67 -21.95 -21.94
CA ALA A 25 -3.86 -23.32 -22.40
C ALA A 25 -5.11 -23.39 -23.29
N LEU A 26 -4.94 -23.84 -24.54
CA LEU A 26 -6.00 -24.20 -25.49
C LEU A 26 -6.27 -25.73 -25.46
N PRO A 27 -7.42 -26.20 -25.95
CA PRO A 27 -8.08 -27.41 -25.46
C PRO A 27 -7.82 -28.67 -26.31
N GLY A 28 -7.92 -29.83 -25.66
CA GLY A 28 -7.91 -31.15 -26.32
C GLY A 28 -9.01 -32.06 -25.76
N ASN A 29 -9.87 -32.55 -26.67
CA ASN A 29 -11.02 -33.43 -26.46
C ASN A 29 -10.66 -34.85 -25.98
N ALA A 30 -11.53 -35.46 -25.15
CA ALA A 30 -12.38 -36.64 -25.50
C ALA A 30 -12.70 -37.59 -24.31
N ALA A 31 -14.00 -37.62 -23.97
CA ALA A 31 -14.90 -38.75 -23.63
C ALA A 31 -14.61 -39.83 -22.53
N CYS A 32 -15.62 -39.94 -21.65
CA CYS A 32 -16.30 -41.13 -21.07
C CYS A 32 -15.69 -41.98 -19.93
N SER A 33 -16.28 -41.87 -18.74
CA SER A 33 -17.12 -42.87 -18.01
C SER A 33 -16.95 -42.87 -16.48
N SER A 34 -18.07 -42.98 -15.76
CA SER A 34 -18.30 -42.93 -14.29
C SER A 34 -18.28 -44.34 -13.64
N PRO A 35 -18.49 -44.55 -12.30
CA PRO A 35 -18.25 -43.72 -11.09
C PRO A 35 -17.57 -44.44 -9.86
N SER A 36 -16.93 -43.66 -8.98
CA SER A 36 -16.73 -43.84 -7.50
C SER A 36 -15.83 -45.00 -6.98
N PRO A 37 -15.30 -44.99 -5.72
CA PRO A 37 -15.58 -44.11 -4.59
C PRO A 37 -14.37 -43.46 -3.88
N SER A 38 -14.67 -42.37 -3.18
CA SER A 38 -14.00 -41.79 -2.00
C SER A 38 -12.61 -42.31 -1.62
N THR A 39 -11.58 -41.48 -1.87
CA THR A 39 -10.36 -41.50 -1.07
C THR A 39 -9.99 -40.05 -0.77
N SER A 40 -10.10 -39.68 0.50
CA SER A 40 -9.66 -38.40 1.01
C SER A 40 -8.15 -38.29 0.83
N ILE A 41 -7.74 -37.55 -0.20
CA ILE A 41 -6.35 -37.13 -0.34
C ILE A 41 -6.08 -36.15 0.81
N ARG A 42 -5.46 -36.67 1.87
CA ARG A 42 -4.78 -35.85 2.87
C ARG A 42 -3.69 -35.07 2.14
N VAL A 43 -3.97 -33.80 1.86
CA VAL A 43 -2.93 -32.84 1.52
C VAL A 43 -2.09 -32.67 2.78
N ASN A 44 -0.95 -33.36 2.84
CA ASN A 44 0.09 -33.04 3.82
C ASN A 44 0.53 -31.60 3.52
N ALA A 45 0.03 -30.66 4.33
CA ALA A 45 0.58 -29.33 4.41
C ALA A 45 2.04 -29.46 4.82
N MET A 46 2.96 -29.19 3.91
CA MET A 46 4.36 -28.98 4.27
C MET A 46 4.39 -27.77 5.19
N SER A 47 4.66 -28.00 6.48
CA SER A 47 4.79 -26.94 7.47
C SER A 47 6.02 -26.11 7.14
N ALA A 48 5.82 -24.89 6.64
CA ALA A 48 6.84 -23.86 6.68
C ALA A 48 6.80 -23.20 8.08
N SER A 49 7.14 -23.95 9.13
CA SER A 49 7.38 -23.42 10.47
C SER A 49 8.76 -22.72 10.49
N GLY A 50 8.87 -21.63 9.73
CA GLY A 50 10.06 -20.78 9.72
C GLY A 50 10.02 -19.80 10.90
N PRO A 51 11.16 -19.52 11.57
CA PRO A 51 11.22 -18.48 12.59
C PRO A 51 10.89 -17.11 11.98
N VAL A 52 10.16 -16.28 12.74
CA VAL A 52 9.94 -14.87 12.38
C VAL A 52 11.24 -14.11 12.64
N TYR A 53 11.81 -13.51 11.59
CA TYR A 53 13.06 -12.75 11.71
C TYR A 53 12.76 -11.29 12.04
N GLU A 54 13.47 -10.73 13.04
CA GLU A 54 13.49 -9.27 13.23
C GLU A 54 14.21 -8.63 12.04
N ALA A 55 13.57 -7.65 11.41
CA ALA A 55 14.18 -6.93 10.30
C ALA A 55 15.26 -5.96 10.81
N ASP A 56 16.40 -5.88 10.12
CA ASP A 56 17.31 -4.73 10.25
C ASP A 56 16.70 -3.53 9.51
N ALA A 57 15.68 -2.95 10.13
CA ALA A 57 14.86 -1.93 9.50
C ALA A 57 15.63 -0.63 9.25
N GLU A 58 16.63 -0.29 10.07
CA GLU A 58 17.48 0.89 9.82
C GLU A 58 18.36 0.69 8.59
N ALA A 59 18.95 -0.50 8.40
CA ALA A 59 19.71 -0.80 7.19
C ALA A 59 18.83 -0.74 5.94
N VAL A 60 17.58 -1.22 6.04
CA VAL A 60 16.60 -1.09 4.94
C VAL A 60 16.34 0.38 4.60
N VAL A 61 16.03 1.22 5.59
CA VAL A 61 15.79 2.66 5.39
C VAL A 61 17.00 3.34 4.75
N ARG A 62 18.22 3.11 5.25
CA ARG A 62 19.47 3.66 4.69
C ARG A 62 19.70 3.25 3.24
N ARG A 63 19.33 2.02 2.89
CA ARG A 63 19.56 1.48 1.55
C ARG A 63 18.59 2.03 0.51
N ILE A 64 17.32 2.18 0.86
CA ILE A 64 16.28 2.57 -0.12
C ILE A 64 16.06 4.08 -0.18
N THR A 65 16.37 4.83 0.87
CA THR A 65 16.20 6.29 0.89
C THR A 65 17.15 6.92 -0.12
N PRO A 66 16.64 7.65 -1.12
CA PRO A 66 17.50 8.18 -2.16
C PRO A 66 18.23 9.43 -1.65
N PRO A 67 19.50 9.66 -2.05
CA PRO A 67 20.23 10.84 -1.62
C PRO A 67 19.58 12.11 -2.15
N LEU A 68 19.68 13.18 -1.36
CA LEU A 68 19.37 14.53 -1.81
C LEU A 68 20.49 15.00 -2.73
N ASP A 69 20.15 15.26 -3.99
CA ASP A 69 21.11 15.63 -5.04
C ASP A 69 20.58 16.86 -5.79
N ARG A 70 21.42 17.89 -5.91
CA ARG A 70 21.11 19.15 -6.61
C ARG A 70 20.81 18.95 -8.10
N ALA A 71 21.26 17.84 -8.68
CA ALA A 71 20.97 17.49 -10.07
C ALA A 71 19.57 16.88 -10.26
N ARG A 72 18.88 16.50 -9.17
CA ARG A 72 17.51 15.96 -9.23
C ARG A 72 16.49 17.07 -9.32
N HIS A 73 15.35 16.74 -9.93
CA HIS A 73 14.24 17.67 -10.13
C HIS A 73 12.96 17.15 -9.46
N LYS A 74 12.04 18.08 -9.17
CA LYS A 74 10.73 17.81 -8.60
C LYS A 74 10.02 16.69 -9.35
N GLY A 75 9.58 15.68 -8.60
CA GLY A 75 8.90 14.48 -9.07
C GLY A 75 9.82 13.27 -9.26
N GLN A 76 11.10 13.36 -8.93
CA GLN A 76 12.04 12.23 -9.01
C GLN A 76 12.23 11.50 -7.67
N ALA A 77 11.83 12.10 -6.56
CA ALA A 77 11.82 11.50 -5.22
C ALA A 77 10.41 11.03 -4.80
N GLY A 78 9.51 10.82 -5.76
CA GLY A 78 8.23 10.16 -5.53
C GLY A 78 7.03 11.09 -5.74
N LYS A 79 6.06 10.61 -6.52
CA LYS A 79 4.72 11.19 -6.67
C LYS A 79 3.70 10.21 -6.11
N ILE A 80 3.11 10.56 -4.98
CA ILE A 80 2.14 9.71 -4.29
C ILE A 80 0.73 10.24 -4.54
N ALA A 81 -0.24 9.34 -4.72
CA ALA A 81 -1.65 9.69 -4.73
C ALA A 81 -2.41 8.93 -3.65
N VAL A 82 -3.26 9.64 -2.92
CA VAL A 82 -4.20 9.05 -1.97
C VAL A 82 -5.60 9.08 -2.59
N ILE A 83 -6.24 7.93 -2.71
CA ILE A 83 -7.62 7.75 -3.16
C ILE A 83 -8.47 7.45 -1.93
N GLY A 84 -9.25 8.43 -1.50
CA GLY A 84 -10.01 8.37 -0.25
C GLY A 84 -10.62 9.72 0.11
N GLY A 85 -11.18 9.84 1.29
CA GLY A 85 -11.92 11.02 1.70
C GLY A 85 -13.33 11.08 1.12
N CYS A 86 -14.31 10.83 1.99
CA CYS A 86 -15.73 11.07 1.77
C CYS A 86 -16.22 12.25 2.61
N ARG A 87 -17.52 12.55 2.52
CA ARG A 87 -18.16 13.64 3.27
C ARG A 87 -17.83 13.63 4.77
N GLU A 88 -17.78 12.46 5.40
CA GLU A 88 -17.54 12.31 6.84
C GLU A 88 -16.05 12.28 7.23
N TYR A 89 -15.19 11.70 6.37
CA TYR A 89 -13.83 11.33 6.75
C TYR A 89 -12.76 12.11 5.97
N THR A 90 -12.59 13.38 6.34
CA THR A 90 -11.63 14.29 5.69
C THR A 90 -10.22 14.23 6.27
N GLY A 91 -10.06 13.80 7.53
CA GLY A 91 -8.76 13.78 8.22
C GLY A 91 -7.83 12.65 7.76
N ALA A 92 -8.37 11.45 7.55
CA ALA A 92 -7.60 10.27 7.13
C ALA A 92 -6.82 10.48 5.81
N PRO A 93 -7.43 10.93 4.70
CA PRO A 93 -6.69 11.18 3.47
C PRO A 93 -5.63 12.29 3.62
N TYR A 94 -5.89 13.30 4.46
CA TYR A 94 -4.90 14.32 4.80
C TYR A 94 -3.69 13.72 5.50
N PHE A 95 -3.90 12.91 6.56
CA PHE A 95 -2.80 12.30 7.31
C PHE A 95 -1.93 11.40 6.44
N ALA A 96 -2.52 10.61 5.55
CA ALA A 96 -1.76 9.82 4.59
C ALA A 96 -0.94 10.69 3.62
N ALA A 97 -1.58 11.71 3.03
CA ALA A 97 -0.96 12.54 2.02
C ALA A 97 0.16 13.45 2.57
N ILE A 98 -0.05 14.06 3.74
CA ILE A 98 0.96 14.92 4.37
C ILE A 98 2.13 14.11 4.92
N SER A 99 1.88 12.88 5.39
CA SER A 99 2.94 11.98 5.83
C SER A 99 3.85 11.61 4.67
N ALA A 100 3.31 11.35 3.49
CA ALA A 100 4.13 11.11 2.29
C ALA A 100 5.08 12.28 1.99
N LEU A 101 4.60 13.53 2.07
CA LEU A 101 5.48 14.72 1.93
C LEU A 101 6.53 14.81 3.04
N LYS A 102 6.14 14.54 4.29
CA LYS A 102 7.05 14.59 5.45
C LYS A 102 8.12 13.50 5.43
N VAL A 103 7.85 12.34 4.81
CA VAL A 103 8.86 11.31 4.56
C VAL A 103 9.84 11.77 3.46
N GLY A 104 9.38 12.54 2.47
CA GLY A 104 10.23 13.10 1.43
C GLY A 104 9.73 12.91 0.00
N ALA A 105 8.45 12.56 -0.20
CA ALA A 105 7.85 12.60 -1.54
C ALA A 105 7.85 14.04 -2.08
N ASP A 106 8.15 14.19 -3.38
CA ASP A 106 8.16 15.51 -4.03
C ASP A 106 6.76 16.07 -4.26
N LEU A 107 5.78 15.18 -4.44
CA LEU A 107 4.41 15.51 -4.78
C LEU A 107 3.45 14.53 -4.11
N SER A 108 2.39 15.08 -3.51
CA SER A 108 1.33 14.31 -2.88
C SER A 108 -0.02 14.81 -3.37
N HIS A 109 -0.77 13.91 -3.98
CA HIS A 109 -2.09 14.17 -4.54
C HIS A 109 -3.16 13.49 -3.70
N VAL A 110 -4.33 14.12 -3.57
CA VAL A 110 -5.49 13.52 -2.92
C VAL A 110 -6.64 13.54 -3.91
N PHE A 111 -7.18 12.38 -4.25
CA PHE A 111 -8.42 12.24 -4.98
C PHE A 111 -9.50 11.90 -3.97
N CYS A 112 -10.46 12.81 -3.81
CA CYS A 112 -11.51 12.72 -2.80
C CYS A 112 -12.86 13.18 -3.35
N THR A 113 -13.90 13.05 -2.53
CA THR A 113 -15.21 13.62 -2.86
C THR A 113 -15.16 15.15 -2.83
N ARG A 114 -16.11 15.79 -3.51
CA ARG A 114 -16.21 17.26 -3.55
C ARG A 114 -16.36 17.85 -2.15
N ASP A 115 -17.17 17.22 -1.30
CA ASP A 115 -17.47 17.68 0.06
C ASP A 115 -16.23 17.60 0.97
N ALA A 116 -15.36 16.61 0.76
CA ALA A 116 -14.12 16.48 1.50
C ALA A 116 -13.05 17.50 1.07
N ALA A 117 -13.07 17.93 -0.19
CA ALA A 117 -11.95 18.62 -0.80
C ALA A 117 -11.63 19.98 -0.18
N THR A 118 -12.64 20.80 0.11
CA THR A 118 -12.44 22.13 0.70
C THR A 118 -11.79 22.03 2.08
N VAL A 119 -12.21 21.04 2.87
CA VAL A 119 -11.66 20.78 4.21
C VAL A 119 -10.21 20.29 4.11
N ILE A 120 -9.91 19.35 3.21
CA ILE A 120 -8.54 18.84 3.05
C ILE A 120 -7.60 19.95 2.57
N LYS A 121 -8.04 20.79 1.63
CA LYS A 121 -7.28 21.94 1.13
C LYS A 121 -6.97 22.98 2.21
N SER A 122 -7.85 23.14 3.20
CA SER A 122 -7.63 24.11 4.29
C SER A 122 -6.63 23.61 5.34
N TYR A 123 -6.37 22.30 5.42
CA TYR A 123 -5.34 21.74 6.31
C TYR A 123 -3.91 22.01 5.83
N SER A 124 -3.67 22.03 4.51
CA SER A 124 -2.33 22.31 3.96
C SER A 124 -2.37 22.78 2.50
N PRO A 125 -1.65 23.87 2.14
CA PRO A 125 -1.52 24.34 0.77
C PRO A 125 -0.54 23.49 -0.08
N GLU A 126 0.22 22.59 0.54
CA GLU A 126 1.21 21.74 -0.14
C GLU A 126 0.57 20.59 -0.93
N LEU A 127 -0.65 20.18 -0.53
CA LEU A 127 -1.35 19.03 -1.11
C LEU A 127 -2.08 19.42 -2.41
N ILE A 128 -1.98 18.58 -3.42
CA ILE A 128 -2.74 18.75 -4.67
C ILE A 128 -4.03 17.94 -4.57
N VAL A 129 -5.14 18.63 -4.25
CA VAL A 129 -6.43 17.99 -3.98
C VAL A 129 -7.37 18.07 -5.18
N HIS A 130 -7.80 16.90 -5.66
CA HIS A 130 -8.65 16.65 -6.82
C HIS A 130 -10.07 16.22 -6.39
N PRO A 131 -11.07 17.13 -6.44
CA PRO A 131 -12.44 16.87 -6.02
C PRO A 131 -13.25 16.17 -7.12
N ILE A 132 -12.89 14.93 -7.46
CA ILE A 132 -13.50 14.24 -8.59
C ILE A 132 -14.34 13.03 -8.20
N LEU A 133 -14.20 12.49 -6.99
CA LEU A 133 -15.02 11.36 -6.55
C LEU A 133 -16.42 11.84 -6.19
N GLU A 134 -17.40 10.94 -6.30
CA GLU A 134 -18.81 11.21 -6.04
C GLU A 134 -19.38 10.05 -5.22
N GLU A 135 -20.38 10.33 -4.38
CA GLU A 135 -21.10 9.34 -3.57
C GLU A 135 -22.50 9.13 -4.16
N SER A 136 -23.14 8.00 -3.83
CA SER A 136 -24.44 7.63 -4.43
C SER A 136 -25.52 8.72 -4.31
N TYR A 137 -25.49 9.56 -3.28
CA TYR A 137 -26.50 10.62 -3.10
C TYR A 137 -26.37 11.79 -4.08
N SER A 138 -25.20 12.01 -4.69
CA SER A 138 -24.97 13.09 -5.65
C SER A 138 -25.17 12.66 -7.11
N VAL A 139 -25.52 11.38 -7.34
CA VAL A 139 -25.56 10.79 -8.69
C VAL A 139 -26.86 10.02 -8.90
N SER A 140 -27.61 10.40 -9.94
CA SER A 140 -28.83 9.68 -10.33
C SER A 140 -28.48 8.32 -10.94
N ASP A 141 -29.33 7.31 -10.77
CA ASP A 141 -29.06 5.93 -11.23
C ASP A 141 -28.75 5.84 -12.73
N GLY A 142 -29.46 6.61 -13.56
CA GLY A 142 -29.22 6.66 -15.02
C GLY A 142 -27.90 7.31 -15.43
N GLU A 143 -27.23 8.02 -14.53
CA GLU A 143 -25.98 8.74 -14.80
C GLU A 143 -24.74 8.01 -14.26
N ARG A 144 -24.92 7.01 -13.38
CA ARG A 144 -23.83 6.33 -12.66
C ARG A 144 -22.70 5.85 -13.57
N GLU A 145 -23.04 5.21 -14.69
CA GLU A 145 -22.04 4.72 -15.65
C GLU A 145 -21.23 5.87 -16.26
N SER A 146 -21.93 6.93 -16.69
CA SER A 146 -21.29 8.12 -17.26
C SER A 146 -20.38 8.84 -16.26
N VAL A 147 -20.81 8.94 -15.00
CA VAL A 147 -20.04 9.55 -13.92
C VAL A 147 -18.82 8.70 -13.57
N SER A 148 -18.99 7.39 -13.43
CA SER A 148 -17.89 6.44 -13.18
C SER A 148 -16.83 6.50 -14.29
N SER A 149 -17.26 6.52 -15.55
CA SER A 149 -16.36 6.67 -16.72
C SER A 149 -15.62 8.01 -16.71
N ARG A 150 -16.31 9.11 -16.37
CA ARG A 150 -15.69 10.44 -16.22
C ARG A 150 -14.65 10.46 -15.10
N ILE A 151 -14.97 9.89 -13.92
CA ILE A 151 -14.04 9.78 -12.79
C ILE A 151 -12.77 9.05 -13.23
N LEU A 152 -12.93 7.88 -13.86
CA LEU A 152 -11.81 7.08 -14.33
C LEU A 152 -10.97 7.86 -15.34
N THR A 153 -11.60 8.58 -16.26
CA THR A 153 -10.92 9.43 -17.25
C THR A 153 -10.10 10.53 -16.59
N GLU A 154 -10.62 11.21 -15.57
CA GLU A 154 -9.89 12.24 -14.84
C GLU A 154 -8.70 11.69 -14.06
N VAL A 155 -8.85 10.53 -13.39
CA VAL A 155 -7.73 9.88 -12.69
C VAL A 155 -6.68 9.39 -13.68
N ALA A 156 -7.08 8.81 -14.82
CA ALA A 156 -6.19 8.24 -15.83
C ALA A 156 -5.19 9.27 -16.38
N LYS A 157 -5.57 10.56 -16.46
CA LYS A 157 -4.67 11.67 -16.86
C LYS A 157 -3.41 11.76 -15.97
N TRP A 158 -3.53 11.32 -14.72
CA TRP A 158 -2.47 11.39 -13.72
C TRP A 158 -1.85 10.04 -13.41
N MET A 159 -2.59 8.94 -13.57
CA MET A 159 -2.24 7.60 -13.08
C MET A 159 -0.80 7.19 -13.39
N GLU A 160 -0.37 7.29 -14.66
CA GLU A 160 0.97 6.87 -15.08
C GLU A 160 2.11 7.70 -14.46
N ARG A 161 1.78 8.90 -13.96
CA ARG A 161 2.72 9.78 -13.28
C ARG A 161 2.96 9.37 -11.84
N PHE A 162 2.08 8.61 -11.20
CA PHE A 162 2.28 8.21 -9.81
C PHE A 162 3.31 7.09 -9.72
N ASP A 163 4.09 7.14 -8.65
CA ASP A 163 5.07 6.08 -8.33
C ASP A 163 4.49 5.08 -7.33
N CYS A 164 3.45 5.48 -6.58
CA CYS A 164 2.60 4.61 -5.77
C CYS A 164 1.27 5.32 -5.46
N ILE A 165 0.19 4.55 -5.31
CA ILE A 165 -1.09 5.04 -4.81
C ILE A 165 -1.43 4.41 -3.45
N VAL A 166 -2.15 5.14 -2.62
CA VAL A 166 -2.75 4.68 -1.36
C VAL A 166 -4.26 4.68 -1.56
N VAL A 167 -4.95 3.59 -1.23
CA VAL A 167 -6.40 3.46 -1.39
C VAL A 167 -7.03 3.15 -0.05
N GLY A 168 -8.05 3.93 0.31
CA GLY A 168 -8.91 3.64 1.45
C GLY A 168 -8.92 4.62 2.64
N PRO A 169 -7.89 5.45 2.91
CA PRO A 169 -7.95 6.44 3.99
C PRO A 169 -9.19 7.34 3.87
N GLY A 170 -10.14 7.18 4.80
CA GLY A 170 -11.40 7.91 4.82
C GLY A 170 -12.31 7.67 3.62
N LEU A 171 -12.22 6.51 2.96
CA LEU A 171 -13.01 6.24 1.75
C LEU A 171 -14.51 6.06 2.05
N GLY A 172 -14.87 5.61 3.25
CA GLY A 172 -16.25 5.26 3.58
C GLY A 172 -16.69 3.98 2.87
N ARG A 173 -18.01 3.73 2.88
CA ARG A 173 -18.60 2.48 2.37
C ARG A 173 -19.80 2.69 1.45
N ASP A 174 -19.90 3.88 0.87
CA ASP A 174 -20.86 4.17 -0.19
C ASP A 174 -20.60 3.26 -1.41
N SER A 175 -21.63 2.54 -1.87
CA SER A 175 -21.45 1.50 -2.88
C SER A 175 -20.99 2.06 -4.23
N PHE A 176 -21.55 3.17 -4.68
CA PHE A 176 -21.15 3.81 -5.93
C PHE A 176 -19.69 4.30 -5.89
N LEU A 177 -19.28 4.92 -4.78
CA LEU A 177 -17.90 5.33 -4.58
C LEU A 177 -16.94 4.13 -4.61
N LEU A 178 -17.28 3.04 -3.93
CA LEU A 178 -16.49 1.81 -3.92
C LEU A 178 -16.37 1.17 -5.31
N ASP A 179 -17.41 1.22 -6.13
CA ASP A 179 -17.38 0.75 -7.52
C ASP A 179 -16.46 1.61 -8.39
N CYS A 180 -16.52 2.94 -8.24
CA CYS A 180 -15.62 3.87 -8.92
C CYS A 180 -14.15 3.61 -8.53
N VAL A 181 -13.88 3.42 -7.24
CA VAL A 181 -12.53 3.11 -6.74
C VAL A 181 -12.04 1.75 -7.23
N SER A 182 -12.93 0.76 -7.34
CA SER A 182 -12.60 -0.54 -7.94
C SER A 182 -12.08 -0.38 -9.37
N ASN A 183 -12.70 0.49 -10.18
CA ASN A 183 -12.24 0.79 -11.54
C ASN A 183 -10.87 1.49 -11.55
N ILE A 184 -10.65 2.43 -10.63
CA ILE A 184 -9.35 3.09 -10.43
C ILE A 184 -8.26 2.06 -10.10
N MET A 185 -8.53 1.13 -9.18
CA MET A 185 -7.58 0.08 -8.78
C MET A 185 -7.25 -0.88 -9.93
N ARG A 186 -8.25 -1.28 -10.73
CA ARG A 186 -8.02 -2.09 -11.94
C ARG A 186 -7.11 -1.37 -12.94
N HIS A 187 -7.35 -0.08 -13.15
CA HIS A 187 -6.52 0.72 -14.04
C HIS A 187 -5.09 0.91 -13.51
N ALA A 188 -4.92 1.15 -12.21
CA ALA A 188 -3.61 1.21 -11.56
C ALA A 188 -2.82 -0.10 -11.72
N ARG A 189 -3.51 -1.25 -11.57
CA ARG A 189 -2.94 -2.58 -11.80
C ARG A 189 -2.48 -2.76 -13.25
N GLN A 190 -3.31 -2.38 -14.23
CA GLN A 190 -2.95 -2.44 -15.65
C GLN A 190 -1.74 -1.56 -15.98
N ALA A 191 -1.62 -0.40 -15.33
CA ALA A 191 -0.49 0.51 -15.47
C ALA A 191 0.75 0.12 -14.61
N ASN A 192 0.70 -1.01 -13.90
CA ASN A 192 1.75 -1.51 -13.01
C ASN A 192 2.17 -0.51 -11.91
N ILE A 193 1.19 0.24 -11.39
CA ILE A 193 1.40 1.21 -10.31
C ILE A 193 1.28 0.50 -8.96
N PRO A 194 2.33 0.56 -8.10
CA PRO A 194 2.27 0.06 -6.73
C PRO A 194 1.08 0.64 -5.95
N THR A 195 0.41 -0.20 -5.18
CA THR A 195 -0.84 0.17 -4.49
C THR A 195 -0.79 -0.28 -3.03
N VAL A 196 -0.85 0.67 -2.10
CA VAL A 196 -1.05 0.41 -0.66
C VAL A 196 -2.54 0.50 -0.37
N VAL A 197 -3.11 -0.50 0.31
CA VAL A 197 -4.52 -0.54 0.68
C VAL A 197 -4.65 -0.54 2.20
N ASP A 198 -5.33 0.49 2.73
CA ASP A 198 -5.56 0.68 4.17
C ASP A 198 -7.02 1.05 4.46
N GLY A 199 -7.44 0.96 5.72
CA GLY A 199 -8.77 1.39 6.16
C GLY A 199 -9.92 0.77 5.37
N ASP A 200 -10.88 1.57 4.90
CA ASP A 200 -12.02 1.06 4.12
C ASP A 200 -11.64 0.52 2.73
N GLY A 201 -10.40 0.78 2.26
CA GLY A 201 -9.85 0.05 1.11
C GLY A 201 -9.73 -1.45 1.39
N LEU A 202 -9.40 -1.84 2.63
CA LEU A 202 -9.36 -3.25 3.02
C LEU A 202 -10.77 -3.85 3.13
N PHE A 203 -11.76 -3.04 3.51
CA PHE A 203 -13.16 -3.45 3.41
C PHE A 203 -13.54 -3.76 1.95
N LEU A 204 -13.17 -2.89 1.00
CA LEU A 204 -13.38 -3.13 -0.43
C LEU A 204 -12.71 -4.44 -0.89
N ILE A 205 -11.43 -4.63 -0.57
CA ILE A 205 -10.67 -5.83 -0.94
C ILE A 205 -11.24 -7.10 -0.33
N THR A 206 -11.66 -7.07 0.93
CA THR A 206 -12.27 -8.25 1.58
C THR A 206 -13.56 -8.68 0.87
N ASN A 207 -14.30 -7.74 0.29
CA ASN A 207 -15.51 -8.04 -0.49
C ASN A 207 -15.22 -8.37 -1.96
N ASN A 208 -14.07 -7.94 -2.50
CA ASN A 208 -13.67 -8.18 -3.89
C ASN A 208 -12.16 -8.42 -4.02
N LEU A 209 -11.73 -9.65 -3.69
CA LEU A 209 -10.32 -10.03 -3.69
C LEU A 209 -9.66 -9.91 -5.08
N SER A 210 -10.43 -10.04 -6.16
CA SER A 210 -9.93 -9.98 -7.55
C SER A 210 -9.21 -8.67 -7.89
N LEU A 211 -9.48 -7.60 -7.14
CA LEU A 211 -8.83 -6.30 -7.30
C LEU A 211 -7.31 -6.36 -7.03
N VAL A 212 -6.88 -7.24 -6.11
CA VAL A 212 -5.46 -7.37 -5.71
C VAL A 212 -4.89 -8.76 -5.92
N GLU A 213 -5.73 -9.79 -6.12
CA GLU A 213 -5.28 -11.18 -6.27
C GLU A 213 -4.21 -11.32 -7.35
N GLY A 214 -3.03 -11.83 -6.97
CA GLY A 214 -1.87 -11.99 -7.85
C GLY A 214 -1.13 -10.70 -8.22
N ASN A 215 -1.51 -9.54 -7.66
CA ASN A 215 -0.80 -8.28 -7.89
C ASN A 215 0.36 -8.13 -6.89
N LEU A 216 1.56 -8.53 -7.29
CA LEU A 216 2.77 -8.46 -6.46
C LEU A 216 3.18 -7.02 -6.07
N LEU A 217 2.58 -6.00 -6.68
CA LEU A 217 2.79 -4.59 -6.36
C LEU A 217 1.75 -4.03 -5.37
N ALA A 218 0.84 -4.88 -4.87
CA ALA A 218 -0.13 -4.52 -3.86
C ALA A 218 0.40 -4.82 -2.45
N ILE A 219 0.13 -3.90 -1.53
CA ILE A 219 0.40 -4.01 -0.10
C ILE A 219 -0.93 -3.86 0.64
N LEU A 220 -1.27 -4.80 1.52
CA LEU A 220 -2.38 -4.66 2.46
C LEU A 220 -1.84 -4.33 3.85
N THR A 221 -2.39 -3.33 4.53
CA THR A 221 -1.95 -2.92 5.88
C THR A 221 -3.00 -3.14 6.97
N PRO A 222 -3.57 -4.36 7.14
CA PRO A 222 -4.67 -4.58 8.08
C PRO A 222 -4.27 -4.39 9.53
N ASN A 223 -5.15 -3.72 10.30
CA ASN A 223 -5.15 -3.81 11.76
C ASN A 223 -5.68 -5.18 12.23
N VAL A 224 -5.68 -5.42 13.53
CA VAL A 224 -6.10 -6.71 14.12
C VAL A 224 -7.51 -7.14 13.67
N TYR A 225 -8.46 -6.21 13.57
CA TYR A 225 -9.84 -6.51 13.18
C TYR A 225 -9.99 -6.73 11.67
N GLU A 226 -9.32 -5.90 10.86
CA GLU A 226 -9.28 -6.04 9.40
C GLU A 226 -8.61 -7.37 9.01
N TYR A 227 -7.53 -7.73 9.71
CA TYR A 227 -6.82 -9.00 9.51
C TYR A 227 -7.72 -10.19 9.85
N LYS A 228 -8.44 -10.13 10.97
CA LYS A 228 -9.41 -11.18 11.34
C LYS A 228 -10.47 -11.39 10.25
N ARG A 229 -11.02 -10.31 9.70
CA ARG A 229 -12.00 -10.39 8.60
C ARG A 229 -11.39 -11.01 7.34
N LEU A 230 -10.17 -10.61 6.99
CA LEU A 230 -9.47 -11.12 5.82
C LEU A 230 -9.15 -12.62 5.95
N VAL A 231 -8.64 -13.05 7.10
CA VAL A 231 -8.38 -14.48 7.42
C VAL A 231 -9.67 -15.29 7.33
N GLN A 232 -10.75 -14.83 7.98
CA GLN A 232 -12.03 -15.53 7.94
C GLN A 232 -12.57 -15.64 6.52
N LYS A 233 -12.45 -14.59 5.71
CA LYS A 233 -12.94 -14.58 4.33
C LYS A 233 -12.14 -15.46 3.39
N VAL A 234 -10.81 -15.53 3.56
CA VAL A 234 -9.89 -16.16 2.60
C VAL A 234 -9.50 -17.58 3.00
N LEU A 235 -9.20 -17.79 4.29
CA LEU A 235 -8.75 -19.07 4.84
C LEU A 235 -9.88 -19.86 5.51
N ASN A 236 -11.05 -19.25 5.70
CA ASN A 236 -12.21 -19.87 6.36
C ASN A 236 -11.88 -20.42 7.76
N CYS A 237 -11.08 -19.67 8.52
CA CYS A 237 -10.68 -20.00 9.88
C CYS A 237 -10.59 -18.76 10.78
N GLU A 238 -10.37 -18.96 12.08
CA GLU A 238 -10.10 -17.87 13.02
C GLU A 238 -8.62 -17.51 13.07
N VAL A 239 -8.32 -16.30 13.58
CA VAL A 239 -6.93 -15.86 13.78
C VAL A 239 -6.28 -16.71 14.85
N ASN A 240 -5.12 -17.27 14.55
CA ASN A 240 -4.30 -18.01 15.50
C ASN A 240 -3.03 -17.20 15.80
N GLU A 241 -2.87 -16.75 17.04
CA GLU A 241 -1.70 -15.96 17.47
C GLU A 241 -0.44 -16.80 17.68
N GLU A 242 -0.58 -18.09 18.03
CA GLU A 242 0.55 -19.00 18.22
C GLU A 242 1.25 -19.28 16.88
N ASN A 243 0.47 -19.43 15.82
CA ASN A 243 0.94 -19.69 14.45
C ASN A 243 0.78 -18.47 13.54
N ALA A 244 0.91 -17.25 14.10
CA ALA A 244 0.68 -16.00 13.37
C ALA A 244 1.49 -15.89 12.06
N SER A 245 2.75 -16.35 12.07
CA SER A 245 3.66 -16.37 10.92
C SER A 245 3.17 -17.26 9.78
N GLU A 246 2.79 -18.49 10.13
CA GLU A 246 2.33 -19.52 9.19
C GLU A 246 0.99 -19.12 8.57
N GLN A 247 0.06 -18.61 9.40
CA GLN A 247 -1.23 -18.14 8.93
C GLN A 247 -1.08 -16.93 8.00
N LEU A 248 -0.22 -15.97 8.32
CA LEU A 248 0.05 -14.83 7.45
C LEU A 248 0.66 -15.26 6.12
N THR A 249 1.62 -16.20 6.15
CA THR A 249 2.24 -16.78 4.95
C THR A 249 1.19 -17.45 4.07
N ALA A 250 0.36 -18.32 4.65
CA ALA A 250 -0.72 -19.01 3.94
C ALA A 250 -1.74 -18.02 3.36
N LEU A 251 -2.07 -16.96 4.08
CA LEU A 251 -2.96 -15.89 3.61
C LEU A 251 -2.37 -15.20 2.37
N CYS A 252 -1.10 -14.79 2.42
CA CYS A 252 -0.43 -14.15 1.29
C CYS A 252 -0.41 -15.07 0.07
N GLN A 253 -0.04 -16.35 0.25
CA GLN A 253 -0.04 -17.36 -0.82
C GLN A 253 -1.42 -17.55 -1.43
N LYS A 254 -2.47 -17.61 -0.59
CA LYS A 254 -3.85 -17.81 -1.05
C LYS A 254 -4.40 -16.65 -1.88
N ILE A 255 -3.92 -15.42 -1.66
CA ILE A 255 -4.29 -14.23 -2.44
C ILE A 255 -3.28 -13.96 -3.58
N GLY A 256 -2.43 -14.94 -3.92
CA GLY A 256 -1.52 -14.87 -5.06
C GLY A 256 -0.18 -14.17 -4.78
N GLY A 257 0.32 -14.24 -3.56
CA GLY A 257 1.66 -13.77 -3.19
C GLY A 257 1.76 -12.26 -2.96
N ILE A 258 0.65 -11.60 -2.64
CA ILE A 258 0.64 -10.17 -2.30
C ILE A 258 1.34 -9.92 -0.97
N THR A 259 1.85 -8.71 -0.76
CA THR A 259 2.47 -8.34 0.52
C THR A 259 1.39 -7.93 1.52
N ILE A 260 1.43 -8.52 2.72
CA ILE A 260 0.53 -8.17 3.82
C ILE A 260 1.36 -7.76 5.03
N MET A 261 1.11 -6.56 5.53
CA MET A 261 1.65 -6.01 6.77
C MET A 261 0.56 -6.03 7.85
N ARG A 262 0.59 -7.05 8.69
CA ARG A 262 -0.30 -7.19 9.85
C ARG A 262 0.16 -6.23 10.96
N LYS A 263 -0.61 -5.16 11.20
CA LYS A 263 -0.31 -4.15 12.22
C LYS A 263 -0.56 -4.69 13.63
N GLY A 264 0.36 -4.45 14.57
CA GLY A 264 0.26 -5.00 15.92
C GLY A 264 1.25 -4.41 16.92
N LYS A 265 1.47 -5.12 18.04
CA LYS A 265 2.52 -4.76 19.01
C LYS A 265 3.89 -4.75 18.32
N ALA A 266 4.18 -5.83 17.59
CA ALA A 266 5.12 -5.84 16.48
C ALA A 266 4.31 -5.93 15.18
N ASP A 267 4.80 -5.30 14.12
CA ASP A 267 4.19 -5.47 12.79
C ASP A 267 4.82 -6.68 12.12
N ILE A 268 4.00 -7.64 11.69
CA ILE A 268 4.45 -8.85 11.00
C ILE A 268 4.15 -8.66 9.52
N ILE A 269 5.16 -8.86 8.68
CA ILE A 269 5.12 -8.56 7.25
C ILE A 269 5.49 -9.83 6.50
N SER A 270 4.69 -10.20 5.50
CA SER A 270 4.98 -11.33 4.62
C SER A 270 4.55 -11.06 3.18
N ASP A 271 5.26 -11.69 2.25
CA ASP A 271 4.93 -11.81 0.83
C ASP A 271 4.56 -13.25 0.43
N GLY A 272 4.29 -14.11 1.41
CA GLY A 272 4.01 -15.53 1.22
C GLY A 272 5.24 -16.40 0.98
N LYS A 273 6.45 -15.81 0.96
CA LYS A 273 7.72 -16.54 0.90
C LYS A 273 8.58 -16.29 2.13
N THR A 274 8.57 -15.05 2.59
CA THR A 274 9.35 -14.59 3.74
C THR A 274 8.42 -14.02 4.80
N VAL A 275 8.82 -14.13 6.06
CA VAL A 275 8.14 -13.47 7.18
C VAL A 275 9.17 -12.72 8.01
N THR A 276 8.93 -11.44 8.17
CA THR A 276 9.76 -10.54 8.99
C THR A 276 8.87 -9.77 9.96
N GLN A 277 9.45 -9.30 11.05
CA GLN A 277 8.76 -8.40 11.96
C GLN A 277 9.56 -7.12 12.20
N VAL A 278 8.84 -6.06 12.56
CA VAL A 278 9.40 -4.83 13.13
C VAL A 278 8.80 -4.63 14.51
N SER A 279 9.62 -4.81 15.55
CA SER A 279 9.20 -4.75 16.94
C SER A 279 9.65 -3.48 17.68
N THR A 280 10.27 -2.53 16.96
CA THR A 280 10.66 -1.22 17.50
C THR A 280 9.52 -0.59 18.28
N PHE A 281 9.85 -0.07 19.46
CA PHE A 281 8.86 0.59 20.30
C PHE A 281 8.29 1.82 19.59
N GLY A 282 6.96 1.88 19.51
CA GLY A 282 6.21 2.99 18.95
C GLY A 282 5.68 3.91 20.03
N SER A 283 4.37 3.85 20.25
CA SER A 283 3.70 4.56 21.33
C SER A 283 2.60 3.68 21.94
N PRO A 284 2.41 3.69 23.27
CA PRO A 284 1.25 3.03 23.89
C PRO A 284 -0.04 3.83 23.66
N ARG A 285 0.05 5.09 23.20
CA ARG A 285 -1.11 5.94 22.89
C ARG A 285 -1.62 5.60 21.49
N ARG A 286 -2.90 5.23 21.39
CA ARG A 286 -3.59 4.93 20.11
C ARG A 286 -4.26 6.16 19.50
N CYS A 287 -3.60 6.84 18.56
CA CYS A 287 -4.19 7.94 17.80
C CYS A 287 -4.92 7.37 16.58
N GLY A 288 -6.10 7.90 16.26
CA GLY A 288 -6.94 7.35 15.19
C GLY A 288 -6.27 7.32 13.81
N GLY A 289 -5.37 8.27 13.52
CA GLY A 289 -4.73 8.40 12.21
C GLY A 289 -3.34 7.78 12.08
N GLN A 290 -2.91 6.92 13.02
CA GLN A 290 -1.59 6.25 12.88
C GLN A 290 -1.52 5.32 11.67
N GLY A 291 -2.63 4.66 11.31
CA GLY A 291 -2.71 3.85 10.09
C GLY A 291 -2.54 4.70 8.83
N ASP A 292 -3.12 5.89 8.82
CA ASP A 292 -2.99 6.83 7.70
C ASP A 292 -1.54 7.30 7.52
N ILE A 293 -0.85 7.63 8.62
CA ILE A 293 0.59 7.95 8.58
C ILE A 293 1.39 6.78 8.01
N LEU A 294 1.09 5.56 8.46
CA LEU A 294 1.77 4.36 7.98
C LEU A 294 1.59 4.18 6.48
N SER A 295 0.35 4.22 5.99
CA SER A 295 0.06 3.95 4.58
C SER A 295 0.69 4.98 3.65
N GLY A 296 0.67 6.26 4.03
CA GLY A 296 1.40 7.32 3.33
C GLY A 296 2.91 7.09 3.31
N SER A 297 3.51 6.72 4.45
CA SER A 297 4.95 6.45 4.56
C SER A 297 5.37 5.21 3.76
N VAL A 298 4.60 4.12 3.86
CA VAL A 298 4.84 2.87 3.11
C VAL A 298 4.79 3.11 1.61
N ALA A 299 3.88 3.95 1.11
CA ALA A 299 3.81 4.28 -0.31
C ALA A 299 5.09 4.94 -0.83
N VAL A 300 5.68 5.87 -0.05
CA VAL A 300 6.96 6.52 -0.38
C VAL A 300 8.10 5.50 -0.39
N PHE A 301 8.25 4.74 0.69
CA PHE A 301 9.34 3.77 0.79
C PHE A 301 9.22 2.64 -0.23
N ALA A 302 8.01 2.17 -0.54
CA ALA A 302 7.78 1.17 -1.57
C ALA A 302 8.16 1.70 -2.97
N SER A 303 7.85 2.97 -3.26
CA SER A 303 8.28 3.66 -4.48
C SER A 303 9.82 3.74 -4.55
N TRP A 304 10.47 4.18 -3.48
CA TRP A 304 11.92 4.29 -3.41
C TRP A 304 12.63 2.94 -3.50
N ALA A 305 12.15 1.92 -2.78
CA ALA A 305 12.67 0.56 -2.84
C ALA A 305 12.59 -0.01 -4.26
N ARG A 306 11.44 0.20 -4.94
CA ARG A 306 11.28 -0.22 -6.33
C ARG A 306 12.26 0.50 -7.24
N HIS A 307 12.42 1.81 -7.10
CA HIS A 307 13.38 2.58 -7.89
C HIS A 307 14.82 2.12 -7.62
N PHE A 308 15.18 1.90 -6.35
CA PHE A 308 16.49 1.40 -5.93
C PHE A 308 16.83 0.05 -6.59
N LEU A 309 15.89 -0.91 -6.60
CA LEU A 309 16.09 -2.22 -7.22
C LEU A 309 16.13 -2.17 -8.75
N LEU A 310 15.38 -1.25 -9.37
CA LEU A 310 15.41 -1.07 -10.83
C LEU A 310 16.69 -0.39 -11.34
N THR A 311 17.35 0.40 -10.49
CA THR A 311 18.56 1.16 -10.86
C THR A 311 19.85 0.46 -10.49
N ASN A 312 19.86 -0.29 -9.39
CA ASN A 312 20.99 -1.09 -9.00
C ASN A 312 20.73 -2.54 -9.43
N GLU A 313 21.24 -2.91 -10.60
CA GLU A 313 21.30 -4.31 -11.07
C GLU A 313 22.08 -5.16 -10.05
N TYR A 314 21.41 -5.61 -8.99
CA TYR A 314 21.97 -6.59 -8.06
C TYR A 314 21.53 -7.97 -8.53
N PRO A 315 22.40 -8.76 -9.20
CA PRO A 315 22.19 -10.18 -9.35
C PRO A 315 22.45 -10.85 -7.99
N THR A 316 21.56 -10.65 -7.02
CA THR A 316 21.54 -11.49 -5.82
C THR A 316 20.63 -12.69 -6.09
N GLU A 317 21.11 -13.90 -5.81
CA GLU A 317 20.37 -15.17 -5.94
C GLU A 317 19.01 -15.16 -5.22
N LYS A 318 18.79 -14.23 -4.28
CA LYS A 318 17.50 -13.96 -3.64
C LYS A 318 16.90 -12.66 -4.17
N SER A 319 15.83 -12.78 -4.96
CA SER A 319 14.99 -11.66 -5.37
C SER A 319 14.39 -10.97 -4.14
N VAL A 320 14.79 -9.73 -3.86
CA VAL A 320 14.24 -8.94 -2.76
C VAL A 320 12.95 -8.26 -3.21
N ASN A 321 11.87 -8.42 -2.46
CA ASN A 321 10.59 -7.79 -2.77
C ASN A 321 10.58 -6.31 -2.32
N PRO A 322 10.45 -5.31 -3.23
CA PRO A 322 10.43 -3.90 -2.84
C PRO A 322 9.26 -3.53 -1.94
N MET A 323 8.14 -4.25 -2.03
CA MET A 323 6.96 -4.00 -1.20
C MET A 323 7.23 -4.38 0.26
N MET A 324 7.94 -5.48 0.50
CA MET A 324 8.41 -5.87 1.84
C MET A 324 9.33 -4.81 2.43
N LEU A 325 10.30 -4.30 1.64
CA LEU A 325 11.20 -3.23 2.09
C LEU A 325 10.43 -1.94 2.43
N GLY A 326 9.43 -1.58 1.62
CA GLY A 326 8.55 -0.45 1.88
C GLY A 326 7.79 -0.56 3.21
N CYS A 327 7.23 -1.74 3.50
CA CYS A 327 6.55 -2.03 4.76
C CYS A 327 7.50 -1.94 5.96
N ILE A 328 8.69 -2.53 5.86
CA ILE A 328 9.70 -2.52 6.94
C ILE A 328 10.11 -1.08 7.27
N ALA A 329 10.45 -0.30 6.25
CA ALA A 329 10.86 1.10 6.42
C ALA A 329 9.73 1.98 6.97
N GLY A 330 8.51 1.84 6.41
CA GLY A 330 7.34 2.59 6.88
C GLY A 330 6.96 2.27 8.33
N SER A 331 7.05 0.99 8.72
CA SER A 331 6.82 0.54 10.10
C SER A 331 7.81 1.18 11.07
N LEU A 332 9.11 1.09 10.77
CA LEU A 332 10.16 1.66 11.61
C LEU A 332 9.98 3.17 11.77
N LEU A 333 9.77 3.89 10.67
CA LEU A 333 9.66 5.35 10.71
C LEU A 333 8.46 5.80 11.55
N LEU A 334 7.27 5.19 11.34
CA LEU A 334 6.09 5.50 12.15
C LEU A 334 6.34 5.21 13.62
N ARG A 335 6.93 4.06 13.95
CA ARG A 335 7.19 3.66 15.34
C ARG A 335 8.15 4.65 16.01
N LYS A 336 9.27 5.00 15.37
CA LYS A 336 10.23 5.98 15.89
C LYS A 336 9.59 7.37 16.09
N ALA A 337 8.82 7.85 15.10
CA ALA A 337 8.12 9.14 15.20
C ALA A 337 7.06 9.14 16.31
N ALA A 338 6.30 8.05 16.44
CA ALA A 338 5.31 7.89 17.49
C ALA A 338 5.96 7.84 18.88
N SER A 339 7.16 7.25 18.98
CA SER A 339 7.94 7.23 20.22
C SER A 339 8.36 8.62 20.66
N HIS A 340 8.93 9.42 19.75
CA HIS A 340 9.30 10.81 20.05
C HIS A 340 8.08 11.68 20.40
N ALA A 341 6.98 11.54 19.66
CA ALA A 341 5.74 12.24 19.95
C ALA A 341 5.19 11.88 21.34
N PHE A 342 5.22 10.59 21.69
CA PHE A 342 4.79 10.12 23.00
C PHE A 342 5.74 10.55 24.12
N GLU A 343 7.04 10.60 23.87
CA GLU A 343 8.01 11.09 24.84
C GLU A 343 7.71 12.54 25.23
N LYS A 344 7.41 13.39 24.24
CA LYS A 344 7.07 14.80 24.43
C LYS A 344 5.68 15.02 25.03
N ASN A 345 4.64 14.37 24.49
CA ASN A 345 3.24 14.71 24.79
C ASN A 345 2.54 13.67 25.69
N LYS A 346 3.13 12.50 25.91
CA LYS A 346 2.56 11.43 26.74
C LYS A 346 1.10 11.14 26.38
N ARG A 347 0.17 11.33 27.32
CA ARG A 347 -1.27 11.04 27.15
C ARG A 347 -1.92 11.92 26.08
N SER A 348 -1.46 13.16 25.91
CA SER A 348 -2.05 14.12 24.97
C SER A 348 -1.58 13.92 23.53
N THR A 349 -0.69 12.96 23.26
CA THR A 349 -0.21 12.68 21.90
C THR A 349 -1.39 12.45 20.94
N VAL A 350 -1.41 13.22 19.85
CA VAL A 350 -2.35 13.12 18.73
C VAL A 350 -1.62 12.81 17.42
N THR A 351 -2.36 12.57 16.33
CA THR A 351 -1.79 12.18 15.03
C THR A 351 -0.84 13.23 14.47
N THR A 352 -1.16 14.52 14.60
CA THR A 352 -0.33 15.62 14.10
C THR A 352 1.02 15.68 14.80
N ASP A 353 1.08 15.37 16.10
CA ASP A 353 2.35 15.31 16.84
C ASP A 353 3.29 14.26 16.25
N ILE A 354 2.75 13.10 15.85
CA ILE A 354 3.53 12.04 15.22
C ILE A 354 4.09 12.51 13.87
N ILE A 355 3.28 13.23 13.09
CA ILE A 355 3.68 13.80 11.79
C ILE A 355 4.83 14.79 11.95
N GLU A 356 4.83 15.61 13.01
CA GLU A 356 5.94 16.54 13.31
C GLU A 356 7.28 15.84 13.50
N PHE A 357 7.27 14.61 14.03
CA PHE A 357 8.49 13.84 14.29
C PHE A 357 8.92 12.92 13.15
N LEU A 358 8.17 12.82 12.04
CA LEU A 358 8.57 11.98 10.90
C LEU A 358 9.92 12.42 10.32
N GLY A 359 10.08 13.71 10.04
CA GLY A 359 11.32 14.25 9.45
C GLY A 359 12.53 14.03 10.36
N LYS A 360 12.41 14.34 11.66
CA LYS A 360 13.45 14.08 12.65
C LYS A 360 13.80 12.58 12.73
N SER A 361 12.79 11.71 12.75
CA SER A 361 13.01 10.27 12.85
C SER A 361 13.75 9.71 11.64
N LEU A 362 13.51 10.27 10.45
CA LEU A 362 14.24 9.91 9.24
C LEU A 362 15.67 10.45 9.27
N GLU A 363 15.86 11.70 9.68
CA GLU A 363 17.18 12.33 9.84
C GLU A 363 18.07 11.54 10.81
N ASP A 364 17.52 11.06 11.92
CA ASP A 364 18.25 10.22 12.90
C ASP A 364 18.76 8.89 12.29
N ILE A 365 18.19 8.44 11.17
CA ILE A 365 18.57 7.17 10.50
C ILE A 365 19.43 7.45 9.26
N CYS A 366 19.03 8.44 8.46
CA CYS A 366 19.62 8.85 7.19
C CYS A 366 19.82 10.37 7.18
N PRO A 367 20.91 10.87 7.78
CA PRO A 367 21.16 12.31 7.82
C PRO A 367 21.27 12.92 6.42
N ALA A 368 20.68 14.09 6.21
CA ALA A 368 20.83 14.83 4.97
C ALA A 368 22.27 15.34 4.84
N GLY A 369 23.00 14.86 3.82
CA GLY A 369 24.33 15.39 3.48
C GLY A 369 24.27 16.85 3.01
N HIS A 370 25.30 17.64 3.33
CA HIS A 370 25.45 19.05 2.94
C HIS A 370 25.96 19.25 1.50
#